data_AF-A0A9Q3IIF3-F1
#
_entry.id   AF-A0A9Q3IIF3-F1
#
_cell.length_a   1.000
_cell.length_b   1.000
_cell.length_c   1.000
_cell.angle_alpha   90.00
_cell.angle_beta   90.00
_cell.angle_gamma   90.00
#
_symmetry.space_group_name_H-M   'P 1'
#
loop_
_entity.id
_entity.type
_entity.pdbx_description
1 polymer ?
#
loop_
_entity_poly.entity_id
_entity_poly.type
_entity_poly.pdbx_seq_one_letter_code
_entity_poly.pdbx_strand_id
1 'polypeptide(L)'
;MVLTSITIKTDISQLEKPRDRNFLFPICQQISLVSSKKDTYKEEFVAHQLVYAQINPSLSPKMRNELIDVLYTYNNAFASDNEPLGVIKGHEVDITLNIDRPYPPVLRRSAYPASPRAREALEKHIP
;
A
#
# COMPACT_ATOMS: atom_id res chain seq x y z
N MET A 1 2.26 -1.45 42.49
CA MET A 1 2.26 -2.02 41.13
C MET A 1 0.84 -2.41 40.81
N VAL A 2 0.16 -1.68 39.92
CA VAL A 2 -1.21 -2.01 39.51
C VAL A 2 -1.17 -2.26 38.01
N LEU A 3 -1.40 -3.51 37.63
CA LEU A 3 -1.59 -3.92 36.24
C LEU A 3 -2.99 -3.49 35.84
N THR A 4 -3.12 -2.65 34.82
CA THR A 4 -4.43 -2.32 34.23
C THR A 4 -4.48 -2.89 32.82
N SER A 5 -5.29 -3.93 32.66
CA SER A 5 -5.61 -4.57 31.39
C SER A 5 -6.57 -3.70 30.58
N ILE A 6 -6.25 -3.47 29.31
CA ILE A 6 -7.14 -2.80 28.35
C ILE A 6 -8.07 -3.86 27.77
N THR A 7 -9.38 -3.70 27.96
CA THR A 7 -10.40 -4.61 27.42
C THR A 7 -11.14 -3.88 26.31
N ILE A 8 -10.95 -4.31 25.07
CA ILE A 8 -11.64 -3.74 23.90
C ILE A 8 -12.96 -4.49 23.72
N LYS A 9 -14.10 -3.80 23.90
CA LYS A 9 -15.40 -4.32 23.50
C LYS A 9 -15.62 -3.96 22.03
N THR A 10 -15.44 -4.94 21.15
CA THR A 10 -15.91 -4.88 19.77
C THR A 10 -17.35 -5.39 19.73
N ASP A 11 -18.31 -4.54 19.37
CA ASP A 11 -19.64 -4.97 18.99
C ASP A 11 -19.58 -5.59 17.59
N ILE A 12 -19.50 -6.92 17.54
CA ILE A 12 -19.46 -7.72 16.30
C ILE A 12 -20.89 -8.15 15.93
N SER A 13 -21.83 -7.22 15.80
CA SER A 13 -23.24 -7.58 15.66
C SER A 13 -23.91 -7.18 14.35
N GLN A 14 -23.19 -6.75 13.30
CA GLN A 14 -23.85 -6.33 12.04
C GLN A 14 -23.17 -6.72 10.71
N LEU A 15 -22.27 -7.71 10.64
CA LEU A 15 -21.77 -8.20 9.34
C LEU A 15 -21.54 -9.71 9.31
N GLU A 16 -22.59 -10.49 9.57
CA GLU A 16 -22.64 -11.90 9.17
C GLU A 16 -23.61 -12.05 7.99
N LYS A 17 -23.06 -12.11 6.78
CA LYS A 17 -23.73 -12.75 5.65
C LYS A 17 -22.79 -13.85 5.14
N PRO A 18 -23.10 -15.14 5.36
CA PRO A 18 -22.25 -16.21 4.88
C PRO A 18 -22.33 -16.23 3.35
N ARG A 19 -21.18 -16.15 2.67
CA ARG A 19 -21.09 -16.49 1.25
C ARG A 19 -20.23 -17.73 1.10
N ASP A 20 -20.86 -18.72 0.48
CA ASP A 20 -20.40 -20.09 0.37
C ASP A 20 -19.07 -20.26 -0.38
N ARG A 21 -18.28 -21.16 0.20
CA ARG A 21 -17.35 -22.17 -0.33
C ARG A 21 -16.92 -22.11 -1.81
N ASN A 22 -15.61 -22.34 -1.98
CA ASN A 22 -14.89 -22.82 -3.17
C ASN A 22 -14.67 -21.80 -4.31
N PHE A 23 -13.59 -21.02 -4.20
CA PHE A 23 -12.97 -20.41 -5.37
C PHE A 23 -12.12 -21.45 -6.12
N LEU A 24 -12.80 -22.34 -6.87
CA LEU A 24 -12.16 -22.94 -8.04
C LEU A 24 -12.15 -21.87 -9.12
N PHE A 25 -10.98 -21.36 -9.48
CA PHE A 25 -10.83 -20.50 -10.64
C PHE A 25 -11.15 -21.31 -11.91
N PRO A 26 -12.20 -20.99 -12.68
CA PRO A 26 -12.40 -21.64 -13.96
C PRO A 26 -11.35 -21.10 -14.93
N ILE A 27 -10.42 -21.97 -15.33
CA ILE A 27 -9.55 -21.71 -16.49
C ILE A 27 -10.48 -21.66 -17.71
N CYS A 28 -10.76 -20.45 -18.20
CA CYS A 28 -11.42 -20.28 -19.48
C CYS A 28 -10.36 -19.92 -20.52
N GLN A 29 -9.90 -20.92 -21.26
CA GLN A 29 -9.27 -20.72 -22.56
C GLN A 29 -10.32 -20.16 -23.52
N GLN A 30 -10.20 -18.88 -23.87
CA GLN A 30 -10.55 -18.40 -25.20
C GLN A 30 -9.46 -17.44 -25.68
N ILE A 31 -8.61 -17.94 -26.57
CA ILE A 31 -7.62 -17.16 -27.31
C ILE A 31 -8.39 -16.49 -28.45
N SER A 32 -8.90 -15.28 -28.22
CA SER A 32 -9.31 -14.41 -29.32
C SER A 32 -8.09 -13.59 -29.75
N LEU A 33 -7.57 -13.89 -30.95
CA LEU A 33 -6.61 -13.03 -31.64
C LEU A 33 -7.25 -11.64 -31.83
N VAL A 34 -6.81 -10.66 -31.05
CA VAL A 34 -7.07 -9.24 -31.31
C VAL A 34 -5.78 -8.63 -31.84
N SER A 35 -5.80 -8.22 -33.10
CA SER A 35 -4.73 -7.45 -33.72
C SER A 35 -4.58 -6.08 -33.03
N SER A 36 -3.60 -6.01 -32.15
CA SER A 36 -2.62 -4.94 -31.93
C SER A 36 -2.97 -3.53 -32.47
N LYS A 37 -3.71 -2.78 -31.64
CA LYS A 37 -3.34 -1.37 -31.44
C LYS A 37 -2.22 -1.37 -30.40
N LYS A 38 -1.07 -0.78 -30.72
CA LYS A 38 -0.01 -0.58 -29.72
C LYS A 38 -0.52 0.49 -28.76
N ASP A 39 -0.79 0.11 -27.53
CA ASP A 39 -1.19 1.06 -26.50
C ASP A 39 0.04 1.89 -26.11
N THR A 40 0.13 3.11 -26.62
CA THR A 40 1.25 4.04 -26.34
C THR A 40 1.52 4.19 -24.84
N TYR A 41 0.46 4.24 -24.03
CA TYR A 41 0.53 4.35 -22.57
C TYR A 41 1.17 3.13 -21.89
N LYS A 42 1.00 1.93 -22.46
CA LYS A 42 1.59 0.71 -21.93
C LYS A 42 3.10 0.68 -22.17
N GLU A 43 3.54 1.20 -23.33
CA GLU A 43 4.96 1.33 -23.65
C GLU A 43 5.64 2.35 -22.72
N GLU A 44 4.99 3.48 -22.44
CA GLU A 44 5.45 4.47 -21.45
C GLU A 44 5.54 3.87 -20.04
N PHE A 45 4.53 3.10 -19.61
CA PHE A 45 4.55 2.40 -18.32
C PHE A 45 5.77 1.45 -18.20
N VAL A 46 6.04 0.66 -19.23
CA VAL A 46 7.21 -0.23 -19.24
C VAL A 46 8.52 0.57 -19.21
N ALA A 47 8.59 1.67 -19.96
CA ALA A 47 9.79 2.50 -20.10
C ALA A 47 10.08 3.41 -18.90
N HIS A 48 9.10 3.69 -18.04
CA HIS A 48 9.29 4.52 -16.85
C HIS A 48 9.24 3.72 -15.54
N GLN A 49 8.20 2.89 -15.37
CA GLN A 49 7.97 2.21 -14.08
C GLN A 49 8.71 0.87 -13.98
N LEU A 50 8.85 0.14 -15.09
CA LEU A 50 9.46 -1.21 -15.08
C LEU A 50 10.96 -1.23 -15.41
N VAL A 51 11.61 -0.07 -15.57
CA VAL A 51 13.05 0.02 -15.89
C VAL A 51 13.90 -0.65 -14.81
N TYR A 52 13.55 -0.40 -13.55
CA TYR A 52 14.26 -0.94 -12.38
C TYR A 52 13.68 -2.28 -11.91
N ALA A 53 12.64 -2.79 -12.58
CA ALA A 53 11.98 -4.03 -12.18
C ALA A 53 12.87 -5.24 -12.51
N GLN A 54 13.24 -6.00 -11.49
CA GLN A 54 13.99 -7.25 -11.64
C GLN A 54 13.05 -8.40 -11.97
N ILE A 55 12.61 -8.49 -13.22
CA ILE A 55 11.83 -9.63 -13.72
C ILE A 55 12.78 -10.80 -13.99
N ASN A 56 12.42 -12.00 -13.50
CA ASN A 56 13.22 -13.20 -13.69
C ASN A 56 13.52 -13.47 -15.19
N PRO A 57 14.81 -13.58 -15.59
CA PRO A 57 15.17 -13.81 -16.99
C PRO A 57 14.79 -15.21 -17.51
N SER A 58 14.54 -16.18 -16.63
CA SER A 58 14.11 -17.52 -17.01
C SER A 58 12.63 -17.60 -17.45
N LEU A 59 11.88 -16.49 -17.33
CA LEU A 59 10.48 -16.44 -17.71
C LEU A 59 10.32 -16.43 -19.23
N SER A 60 9.37 -17.23 -19.74
CA SER A 60 9.06 -17.23 -21.18
C SER A 60 8.56 -15.85 -21.63
N PRO A 61 8.80 -15.45 -22.90
CA PRO A 61 8.39 -14.12 -23.38
C PRO A 61 6.87 -13.93 -23.33
N LYS A 62 6.09 -15.02 -23.47
CA LYS A 62 4.63 -14.99 -23.35
C LYS A 62 4.19 -14.65 -21.92
N MET A 63 4.72 -15.38 -20.94
CA MET A 63 4.42 -15.15 -19.52
C MET A 63 4.90 -13.76 -19.06
N ARG A 64 6.02 -13.26 -19.60
CA ARG A 64 6.47 -11.90 -19.32
C ARG A 64 5.47 -10.86 -19.80
N ASN A 65 4.91 -11.04 -20.99
CA ASN A 65 3.90 -10.12 -21.51
C ASN A 65 2.61 -10.19 -20.69
N GLU A 66 2.15 -11.40 -20.34
CA GLU A 66 1.00 -11.60 -19.44
C GLU A 66 1.20 -10.93 -18.08
N LEU A 67 2.41 -11.02 -17.51
CA LEU A 67 2.74 -10.33 -16.26
C LEU A 67 2.64 -8.81 -16.42
N ILE A 68 3.20 -8.25 -17.49
CA ILE A 68 3.13 -6.81 -17.77
C ILE A 68 1.68 -6.38 -17.98
N ASP A 69 0.85 -7.20 -18.64
CA ASP A 69 -0.59 -6.95 -18.81
C ASP A 69 -1.31 -6.85 -17.47
N VAL A 70 -1.05 -7.79 -16.55
CA VAL A 70 -1.64 -7.77 -15.20
C VAL A 70 -1.17 -6.53 -14.42
N LEU A 71 0.13 -6.24 -14.44
CA LEU A 71 0.68 -5.08 -13.73
C LEU A 71 0.11 -3.76 -14.25
N TYR A 72 -0.04 -3.63 -15.56
CA TYR A 72 -0.64 -2.46 -16.18
C TYR A 72 -2.13 -2.33 -15.84
N THR A 73 -2.87 -3.45 -15.88
CA THR A 73 -4.31 -3.48 -15.56
C THR A 73 -4.59 -3.03 -14.13
N TYR A 74 -3.73 -3.43 -13.18
CA TYR A 74 -3.87 -3.12 -11.76
C TYR A 74 -2.91 -2.03 -11.27
N ASN A 75 -2.41 -1.15 -12.15
CA ASN A 75 -1.43 -0.12 -11.80
C ASN A 75 -1.87 0.71 -10.58
N ASN A 76 -3.14 1.13 -10.55
CA ASN A 76 -3.71 1.93 -9.45
C ASN A 76 -3.79 1.20 -8.09
N ALA A 77 -3.57 -0.11 -8.04
CA ALA A 77 -3.53 -0.86 -6.79
C ALA A 77 -2.14 -0.81 -6.13
N PHE A 78 -1.12 -0.34 -6.84
CA PHE A 78 0.24 -0.21 -6.35
C PHE A 78 0.53 1.23 -5.94
N ALA A 79 1.45 1.40 -4.98
CA ALA A 79 1.95 2.71 -4.60
C ALA A 79 2.85 3.26 -5.71
N SER A 80 2.68 4.53 -6.04
CA SER A 80 3.63 5.27 -6.89
C SER A 80 4.30 6.37 -6.06
N ASP A 81 5.41 6.92 -6.54
CA ASP A 81 6.12 8.01 -5.87
C ASP A 81 5.21 9.25 -5.66
N ASN A 82 4.24 9.44 -6.57
CA ASN A 82 3.25 10.52 -6.48
C ASN A 82 2.04 10.17 -5.61
N GLU A 83 1.74 8.88 -5.43
CA GLU A 83 0.56 8.40 -4.70
C GLU A 83 0.99 7.30 -3.72
N PRO A 84 1.54 7.68 -2.56
CA PRO A 84 2.02 6.74 -1.57
C PRO A 84 0.87 6.00 -0.87
N LEU A 85 1.17 4.78 -0.41
CA LEU A 85 0.26 4.00 0.43
C LEU A 85 -0.13 4.80 1.68
N GLY A 86 -1.42 5.13 1.81
CA GLY A 86 -1.96 5.78 3.02
C GLY A 86 -2.83 7.00 2.76
N VAL A 87 -2.92 7.51 1.54
CA VAL A 87 -3.89 8.58 1.18
C VAL A 87 -5.30 8.00 0.98
N ILE A 88 -5.75 7.18 1.93
CA ILE A 88 -7.10 6.61 1.92
C ILE A 88 -8.04 7.70 2.44
N LYS A 89 -8.79 8.32 1.52
CA LYS A 89 -9.83 9.30 1.87
C LYS A 89 -10.80 8.68 2.87
N GLY A 90 -11.00 9.34 4.01
CA GLY A 90 -11.91 8.88 5.07
C GLY A 90 -11.29 8.01 6.17
N HIS A 91 -9.97 7.77 6.15
CA HIS A 91 -9.25 7.22 7.31
C HIS A 91 -8.56 8.32 8.13
N GLU A 92 -9.19 9.48 8.24
CA GLU A 92 -8.73 10.55 9.10
C GLU A 92 -9.00 10.16 10.56
N VAL A 93 -7.99 10.30 11.42
CA VAL A 93 -8.12 9.99 12.84
C VAL A 93 -8.29 11.28 13.60
N ASP A 94 -9.49 11.50 14.14
CA ASP A 94 -9.75 12.58 15.08
C ASP A 94 -9.14 12.25 16.45
N ILE A 95 -7.96 12.80 16.71
CA ILE A 95 -7.28 12.65 18.00
C ILE A 95 -7.79 13.75 18.94
N THR A 96 -8.80 13.41 19.74
CA THR A 96 -9.28 14.30 20.82
C THR A 96 -8.38 14.15 22.05
N LEU A 97 -7.79 15.25 22.51
CA LEU A 97 -6.97 15.25 23.72
C LEU A 97 -7.87 15.38 24.95
N ASN A 98 -7.81 14.40 25.86
CA ASN A 98 -8.52 14.43 27.15
C ASN A 98 -7.77 15.31 28.18
N ILE A 99 -7.67 16.60 27.90
CA ILE A 99 -7.01 17.60 28.75
C ILE A 99 -8.06 18.58 29.27
N ASP A 100 -8.74 18.17 30.33
CA ASP A 100 -9.52 19.12 31.12
C ASP A 100 -8.56 20.00 31.94
N ARG A 101 -8.97 21.25 32.18
CA ARG A 101 -8.25 22.15 33.10
C ARG A 101 -8.00 21.43 34.43
N PRO A 102 -6.83 21.60 35.09
CA PRO A 102 -5.90 22.73 34.92
C PRO A 102 -4.56 22.39 34.25
N TYR A 103 -4.33 21.16 33.77
CA TYR A 103 -3.00 20.74 33.29
C TYR A 103 -2.98 20.56 31.76
N PRO A 104 -2.30 21.45 31.01
CA PRO A 104 -2.13 21.27 29.58
C PRO A 104 -1.29 20.01 29.27
N PRO A 105 -1.39 19.46 28.05
CA PRO A 105 -0.65 18.28 27.65
C PRO A 105 0.84 18.59 27.77
N VAL A 106 1.56 17.71 28.47
CA VAL A 106 2.98 17.91 28.77
C VAL A 106 3.77 17.95 27.47
N LEU A 107 4.29 19.12 27.12
CA LEU A 107 5.30 19.26 26.07
C LEU A 107 6.53 18.47 26.51
N ARG A 108 6.87 17.41 25.76
CA ARG A 108 8.11 16.69 25.99
C ARG A 108 9.28 17.65 25.77
N ARG A 109 10.38 17.42 26.50
CA ARG A 109 11.66 18.05 26.20
C ARG A 109 12.03 17.77 24.75
N SER A 110 12.81 18.67 24.14
CA SER A 110 13.32 18.45 22.78
C SER A 110 13.95 17.06 22.69
N ALA A 111 13.76 16.40 21.54
CA ALA A 111 14.40 15.13 21.29
C ALA A 111 15.92 15.26 21.52
N TYR A 112 16.53 14.21 22.06
CA TYR A 112 17.98 14.16 22.20
C TYR A 112 18.65 14.32 20.82
N PRO A 113 19.81 14.98 20.74
CA PRO A 113 20.50 15.13 19.47
C PRO A 113 20.83 13.75 18.90
N ALA A 114 20.46 13.54 17.63
CA ALA A 114 20.81 12.33 16.91
C ALA A 114 22.33 12.25 16.70
N SER A 115 22.88 11.04 16.61
CA SER A 115 24.29 10.86 16.24
C SER A 115 24.53 11.39 14.82
N PRO A 116 25.74 11.84 14.47
CA PRO A 116 26.03 12.39 13.13
C PRO A 116 25.60 11.45 12.00
N ARG A 117 25.90 10.15 12.14
CA ARG A 117 25.49 9.11 11.19
C ARG A 117 23.97 8.94 11.12
N ALA A 118 23.27 8.98 12.26
CA ALA A 118 21.82 8.88 12.27
C ALA A 118 21.18 10.11 11.63
N ARG A 119 21.74 11.29 11.86
CA ARG A 119 21.28 12.55 11.28
C ARG A 119 21.41 12.55 9.76
N GLU A 120 22.55 12.14 9.21
CA GLU A 120 22.75 12.01 7.75
C GLU A 120 21.78 11.02 7.09
N ALA A 121 21.38 9.96 7.79
CA ALA A 121 20.38 9.01 7.28
C ALA A 121 18.96 9.59 7.34
N LEU A 122 18.62 10.33 8.40
CA LEU A 122 17.31 10.95 8.56
C LEU A 122 17.10 12.11 7.58
N GLU A 123 18.13 12.91 7.31
CA GLU A 123 18.10 14.02 6.35
C GLU A 123 17.77 13.55 4.90
N LYS A 124 17.91 12.25 4.59
CA LYS A 124 17.50 11.69 3.28
C LYS A 124 16.00 11.47 3.15
N HIS A 125 15.29 11.38 4.27
CA HIS A 125 13.90 10.92 4.31
C HIS A 125 12.95 11.93 4.96
N ILE A 126 13.49 12.92 5.68
CA ILE A 126 12.74 14.01 6.27
C ILE A 126 13.13 15.28 5.48
N PRO A 127 12.25 15.78 4.61
CA PRO A 127 12.50 17.02 3.85
C PRO A 127 12.55 18.26 4.74
#